data_AF-A0A7W1IWV7-F1
#
_entry.id   AF-A0A7W1IWV7-F1
#
_cell.length_a   1.000
_cell.length_b   1.000
_cell.length_c   1.000
_cell.angle_alpha   90.00
_cell.angle_beta   90.00
_cell.angle_gamma   90.00
#
_symmetry.space_group_name_H-M   'P 1'
#
loop_
_entity.id
_entity.type
_entity.pdbx_description
1 polymer ?
#
loop_
_entity_poly.entity_id
_entity_poly.type
_entity_poly.pdbx_seq_one_letter_code
_entity_poly.pdbx_strand_id
1 'polypeptide(L)' 'VLYNPLIVHQKLHEKFSLKLEHFRRWVEIFGATVDKLFTGETAKNAKLRAKIISYSLNQRTNQDSTQINSKTSN' A
#
# COMPACT_ATOMS: atom_id res chain seq x y z
N VAL A 1 -12.37 1.53 -16.36
CA VAL A 1 -11.03 1.30 -15.77
C VAL A 1 -11.23 0.90 -14.31
N LEU A 2 -10.98 -0.35 -13.96
CA LEU A 2 -11.05 -0.82 -12.57
C LEU A 2 -9.99 -0.07 -11.75
N TYR A 3 -10.39 0.51 -10.62
CA TYR A 3 -9.52 1.29 -9.74
C TYR A 3 -8.33 0.44 -9.27
N ASN A 4 -7.10 0.84 -9.62
CA ASN A 4 -5.87 0.19 -9.15
C ASN A 4 -5.21 1.07 -8.09
N PRO A 5 -5.25 0.67 -6.79
CA PRO A 5 -4.64 1.43 -5.71
C PRO A 5 -3.17 1.74 -5.94
N LEU A 6 -2.41 0.87 -6.61
CA LEU A 6 -0.98 1.10 -6.84
C LEU A 6 -0.72 2.37 -7.67
N ILE A 7 -1.52 2.62 -8.71
CA ILE A 7 -1.35 3.80 -9.59
C ILE A 7 -1.46 5.10 -8.78
N VAL A 8 -2.34 5.14 -7.78
CA VAL A 8 -2.50 6.31 -6.91
C VAL A 8 -1.26 6.53 -6.06
N HIS A 9 -0.65 5.45 -5.54
CA HIS A 9 0.56 5.54 -4.71
C HIS A 9 1.79 5.90 -5.54
N GLN A 10 1.91 5.39 -6.77
CA GLN A 10 2.97 5.77 -7.73
C GLN A 10 2.89 7.26 -8.08
N LYS A 11 1.72 7.75 -8.47
CA LYS A 11 1.51 9.18 -8.76
C LYS A 11 1.80 10.08 -7.56
N LEU A 12 1.48 9.62 -6.34
CA LEU A 12 1.83 10.36 -5.14
C LEU A 12 3.34 10.37 -4.90
N HIS A 13 4.01 9.24 -5.09
CA HIS A 13 5.47 9.11 -4.96
C HIS A 13 6.24 10.01 -5.93
N GLU A 14 5.78 10.13 -7.17
CA GLU A 14 6.34 11.04 -8.18
C GLU A 14 6.29 12.50 -7.74
N LYS A 15 5.25 12.89 -6.99
CA LYS A 15 5.11 14.25 -6.44
C LYS A 15 5.89 14.43 -5.14
N PHE A 16 5.85 13.42 -4.28
CA PHE A 16 6.48 13.40 -2.96
C PHE A 16 6.95 11.98 -2.65
N SER A 17 8.27 11.79 -2.58
CA SER A 17 8.86 10.46 -2.38
C SER A 17 8.30 9.78 -1.13
N LEU A 18 7.48 8.75 -1.34
CA LEU A 18 6.96 7.91 -0.28
C LEU A 18 8.04 6.96 0.23
N LYS A 19 8.49 7.20 1.47
CA LYS A 19 9.46 6.37 2.19
C LYS A 19 8.77 5.28 3.02
N LEU A 20 9.54 4.27 3.40
CA LEU A 20 9.10 3.17 4.27
C LEU A 20 8.43 3.65 5.57
N GLU A 21 8.89 4.77 6.13
CA GLU A 21 8.33 5.36 7.35
C GLU A 21 6.86 5.78 7.20
N HIS A 22 6.45 6.26 6.02
CA HIS A 22 5.06 6.66 5.77
C HIS A 22 4.13 5.44 5.80
N PHE A 23 4.54 4.35 5.17
CA PHE A 23 3.81 3.09 5.16
C PHE A 23 3.71 2.49 6.58
N ARG A 24 4.81 2.49 7.33
CA ARG A 24 4.82 2.07 8.74
C ARG A 24 3.88 2.91 9.60
N ARG A 25 3.93 4.23 9.45
CA ARG A 25 3.07 5.16 10.20
C ARG A 25 1.59 4.94 9.90
N TRP A 26 1.24 4.67 8.64
CA TRP A 26 -0.13 4.34 8.27
C TRP A 26 -0.61 3.05 8.94
N VAL A 27 0.19 1.98 8.94
CA VAL A 27 -0.14 0.71 9.62
C VAL A 27 -0.34 0.91 11.12
N GLU A 28 0.50 1.73 11.75
CA GLU A 28 0.39 2.05 13.18
C GLU A 28 -0.94 2.74 13.50
N ILE A 29 -1.27 3.81 12.78
CA ILE A 29 -2.52 4.56 12.97
C ILE A 29 -3.74 3.68 12.70
N PHE A 30 -3.71 2.91 11.60
CA PHE A 30 -4.78 1.99 11.26
C PHE A 30 -4.96 0.92 12.33
N GLY A 31 -3.86 0.32 12.79
CA GLY A 31 -3.87 -0.70 13.85
C GLY A 31 -4.47 -0.18 15.15
N ALA A 32 -4.01 0.99 15.61
CA ALA A 32 -4.55 1.63 16.81
C ALA A 32 -6.05 1.97 16.68
N THR A 33 -6.48 2.39 15.49
CA THR A 33 -7.90 2.67 15.22
C THR A 33 -8.75 1.40 15.25
N VAL A 34 -8.24 0.31 14.67
CA VAL A 34 -8.92 -1.00 14.71
C VAL A 34 -9.03 -1.49 16.15
N ASP A 35 -7.96 -1.38 16.94
CA ASP A 35 -7.97 -1.80 18.35
C ASP A 35 -8.92 -0.95 19.21
N LYS A 36 -9.11 0.32 18.86
CA LYS A 36 -10.08 1.20 19.54
C LYS A 36 -11.53 0.85 19.24
N LEU A 37 -11.83 0.40 18.02
CA LEU A 37 -13.21 0.29 17.52
C LEU A 37 -13.71 -1.15 17.41
N PHE A 38 -12.82 -2.14 17.36
CA PHE A 38 -13.16 -3.52 17.05
C PHE A 38 -12.34 -4.50 17.89
N THR A 39 -12.86 -5.71 18.04
CA THR A 39 -12.17 -6.83 18.70
C THR A 39 -12.44 -8.14 17.96
N GLY A 40 -11.81 -9.22 18.43
CA GLY A 40 -11.96 -10.55 17.87
C GLY A 40 -11.14 -10.80 16.61
N GLU A 41 -11.43 -11.92 15.95
CA GLU A 41 -10.57 -12.47 14.89
C GLU A 41 -10.57 -11.61 13.63
N THR A 42 -11.69 -10.97 13.30
CA THR A 42 -11.78 -10.03 12.17
C THR A 42 -10.86 -8.82 12.36
N ALA A 43 -10.78 -8.27 13.58
CA ALA A 43 -9.90 -7.15 13.90
C ALA A 43 -8.42 -7.54 13.75
N LYS A 44 -8.04 -8.73 14.23
CA LYS A 44 -6.69 -9.29 14.04
C LYS A 44 -6.34 -9.45 12.57
N ASN A 45 -7.24 -10.05 11.80
CA ASN A 45 -7.06 -10.28 10.37
C ASN A 45 -6.97 -8.98 9.57
N ALA A 46 -7.75 -7.96 9.92
CA ALA A 46 -7.66 -6.64 9.31
C ALA A 46 -6.27 -6.03 9.49
N LYS A 47 -5.73 -6.06 10.73
CA LYS A 47 -4.37 -5.56 11.02
C LYS A 47 -3.28 -6.35 10.30
N LEU A 48 -3.42 -7.68 10.19
CA LEU A 48 -2.49 -8.52 9.42
C LEU A 48 -2.50 -8.15 7.94
N ARG A 49 -3.68 -8.03 7.34
CA ARG A 49 -3.83 -7.63 5.93
C ARG A 49 -3.28 -6.23 5.67
N ALA A 50 -3.50 -5.28 6.57
CA ALA A 50 -2.93 -3.93 6.46
C ALA A 50 -1.40 -3.96 6.36
N LYS A 51 -0.72 -4.78 7.18
CA LYS A 51 0.73 -4.97 7.11
C LYS A 51 1.18 -5.53 5.74
N ILE A 52 0.48 -6.55 5.24
CA ILE A 52 0.80 -7.19 3.94
C ILE A 52 0.62 -6.21 2.78
N ILE A 53 -0.51 -5.50 2.75
CA ILE A 53 -0.83 -4.52 1.71
C ILE A 53 0.19 -3.38 1.76
N SER A 54 0.49 -2.85 2.95
CA SER A 54 1.47 -1.79 3.15
C SER A 54 2.86 -2.20 2.65
N TYR A 55 3.29 -3.44 2.93
CA TYR A 55 4.55 -3.96 2.43
C TYR A 55 4.56 -4.06 0.90
N SER A 56 3.50 -4.65 0.31
CA SER A 56 3.38 -4.78 -1.14
C SER A 56 3.39 -3.44 -1.86
N LEU A 57 2.65 -2.45 -1.34
CA LEU A 57 2.63 -1.10 -1.89
C LEU A 57 3.99 -0.42 -1.76
N ASN A 58 4.68 -0.52 -0.62
CA ASN A 58 6.02 0.03 -0.47
C ASN A 58 7.00 -0.56 -1.49
N GLN A 59 7.00 -1.88 -1.69
CA GLN A 59 7.88 -2.52 -2.68
C GLN A 59 7.58 -2.06 -4.11
N ARG A 60 6.30 -1.96 -4.46
CA ARG A 60 5.85 -1.69 -5.84
C ARG A 60 5.77 -0.21 -6.20
N THR A 61 5.71 0.67 -5.22
CA THR A 61 5.75 2.13 -5.42
C THR A 61 7.15 2.58 -5.82
N ASN A 62 8.19 1.89 -5.32
CA ASN A 62 9.61 2.14 -5.64
C ASN A 62 10.10 1.40 -6.90
N GLN A 63 9.25 0.60 -7.55
CA GLN A 63 9.59 -0.07 -8.80
C GLN A 63 9.20 0.87 -9.95
N ASP A 64 10.19 1.35 -10.69
CA ASP A 64 10.01 2.23 -11.84
C ASP A 64 8.96 1.66 -12.81
N SER A 65 8.07 2.52 -13.28
CA SER A 65 7.00 2.26 -14.24
C SER A 65 7.49 1.78 -15.63
N THR A 66 8.81 1.61 -15.81
CA THR A 66 9.50 1.29 -17.07
C THR A 66 9.21 -0.10 -17.66
N GLN A 67 8.50 -0.99 -16.94
CA GLN A 67 8.20 -2.35 -17.44
C GLN A 67 6.78 -2.58 -18.01
N ILE A 68 5.92 -1.56 -18.11
CA ILE A 68 4.58 -1.74 -18.70
C ILE A 68 4.58 -1.57 -20.23
N ASN A 69 5.61 -0.93 -20.82
CA ASN A 69 5.67 -0.65 -22.27
C ASN A 69 6.38 -1.73 -23.12
N SER A 70 6.81 -2.86 -22.55
CA SER A 70 7.51 -3.93 -23.30
C SER A 70 6.66 -5.17 -23.61
N LYS A 71 5.35 -5.17 -23.29
CA LYS A 71 4.46 -6.33 -23.52
C LYS A 71 3.26 -6.06 -24.44
N THR A 72 3.31 -5.03 -25.28
CA THR A 72 2.29 -4.81 -26.34
C THR A 72 2.91 -4.60 -27.72
N SER A 73 3.96 -5.35 -28.03
CA SER A 73 4.42 -5.57 -29.39
C SER A 73 5.02 -6.98 -29.49
N ASN A 74 4.17 -7.95 -29.78
CA ASN A 74 4.42 -9.10 -30.65
C ASN A 74 3.09 -9.78 -30.96
#